data_AF-A0AAW1QBZ2-F1
#
_entry.id   AF-A0AAW1QBZ2-F1
#
_cell.length_a   1.000
_cell.length_b   1.000
_cell.length_c   1.000
_cell.angle_alpha   90.00
_cell.angle_beta   90.00
_cell.angle_gamma   90.00
#
_symmetry.space_group_name_H-M   'P 1'
#
loop_
_entity.id
_entity.type
_entity.pdbx_description
1 polymer ?
#
loop_
_entity_poly.entity_id
_entity_poly.type
_entity_poly.pdbx_seq_one_letter_code
_entity_poly.pdbx_strand_id
1 'polypeptide(L)'
;MQLAEVILLWAIFLAFQLAKVSYVKCSLGWTLVYIGQAIFCLGTSAAFVSYQYHKMLDHPDNVDPELRAILTAGGHHDGHPDGTAGMVRTLLNCTGLMALAGATAGLLGIGGALIFNPYLLALGVNPQVVASTAVLMILFSSSSIALSLNFIGLLNQHFAAVFAPLAFICSLLGVLIVGRIIRKTGRTSIIILILAFLIIVGAISTLIFGGLRAEKKLLAGDFGFRPFCSTK
;
A
#
# COMPACT_ATOMS: atom_id res chain seq x y z
N MET A 1 -13.98 7.37 -16.53
CA MET A 1 -14.82 6.66 -15.55
C MET A 1 -14.02 6.06 -14.39
N GLN A 2 -12.81 5.53 -14.61
CA GLN A 2 -12.00 4.86 -13.57
C GLN A 2 -11.60 5.73 -12.36
N LEU A 3 -11.33 7.04 -12.52
CA LEU A 3 -10.87 7.88 -11.40
C LEU A 3 -11.96 8.12 -10.34
N ALA A 4 -13.22 8.25 -10.77
CA ALA A 4 -14.35 8.47 -9.86
C ALA A 4 -14.60 7.25 -8.97
N GLU A 5 -14.49 6.04 -9.54
CA GLU A 5 -14.59 4.78 -8.78
C GLU A 5 -13.46 4.65 -7.76
N VAL A 6 -12.23 5.00 -8.13
CA VAL A 6 -11.08 4.97 -7.21
C VAL A 6 -11.26 5.97 -6.06
N ILE A 7 -11.76 7.18 -6.33
CA ILE A 7 -12.06 8.17 -5.28
C ILE A 7 -13.18 7.68 -4.36
N LEU A 8 -14.21 7.04 -4.90
CA LEU A 8 -15.31 6.49 -4.12
C LEU A 8 -14.84 5.33 -3.22
N LEU A 9 -14.05 4.41 -3.75
CA LEU A 9 -13.41 3.34 -2.98
C LEU A 9 -12.52 3.90 -1.86
N TRP A 10 -11.75 4.94 -2.16
CA TRP A 10 -10.94 5.62 -1.16
C TRP A 10 -11.79 6.28 -0.07
N ALA A 11 -12.88 6.96 -0.43
CA ALA A 11 -13.77 7.59 0.54
C ALA A 11 -14.44 6.57 1.47
N ILE A 12 -14.84 5.42 0.93
CA ILE A 12 -15.38 4.31 1.73
C ILE A 12 -14.29 3.76 2.68
N PHE A 13 -13.08 3.50 2.17
CA PHE A 13 -11.97 3.05 2.99
C PHE A 13 -11.65 4.04 4.11
N LEU A 14 -11.65 5.34 3.80
CA LEU A 14 -11.45 6.41 4.77
C LEU A 14 -12.54 6.42 5.83
N ALA A 15 -13.81 6.25 5.46
CA ALA A 15 -14.91 6.13 6.41
C ALA A 15 -14.70 4.95 7.37
N PHE A 16 -14.24 3.80 6.88
CA PHE A 16 -13.86 2.66 7.72
C PHE A 16 -12.69 2.98 8.67
N GLN A 17 -11.66 3.70 8.19
CA GLN A 17 -10.53 4.10 9.04
C GLN A 17 -10.96 5.10 10.14
N LEU A 18 -11.85 6.03 9.82
CA LEU A 18 -12.42 6.97 10.79
C LEU A 18 -13.32 6.25 11.81
N ALA A 19 -14.14 5.29 11.36
CA ALA A 19 -14.94 4.47 12.24
C ALA A 19 -14.04 3.69 13.21
N LYS A 20 -12.95 3.06 12.73
CA LYS A 20 -11.99 2.36 13.59
C LYS A 20 -11.36 3.25 14.65
N VAL A 21 -11.08 4.51 14.32
CA VAL A 21 -10.52 5.49 15.25
C VAL A 21 -11.49 5.82 16.40
N SER A 22 -12.79 5.81 16.14
CA SER A 22 -13.81 6.13 17.15
C SER A 22 -14.08 5.01 18.15
N TYR A 23 -13.74 3.76 17.82
CA TYR A 23 -13.96 2.61 18.72
C TYR A 23 -12.73 2.29 19.57
N VAL A 24 -12.97 1.97 20.85
CA VAL A 24 -11.92 1.52 21.77
C VAL A 24 -11.33 0.19 21.26
N LYS A 25 -10.00 0.07 21.30
CA LYS A 25 -9.28 -1.17 20.94
C LYS A 25 -9.88 -2.34 21.73
N CYS A 26 -10.07 -3.49 21.09
CA CYS A 26 -10.61 -4.71 21.73
C CYS A 26 -12.12 -4.68 22.05
N SER A 27 -12.87 -3.67 21.58
CA SER A 27 -14.33 -3.66 21.63
C SER A 27 -14.93 -4.51 20.50
N LEU A 28 -16.10 -5.10 20.74
CA LEU A 28 -16.89 -5.86 19.75
C LEU A 28 -17.15 -5.00 18.50
N GLY A 29 -17.33 -3.69 18.66
CA GLY A 29 -17.43 -2.73 17.55
C GLY A 29 -16.16 -2.61 16.71
N TRP A 30 -14.97 -2.62 17.34
CA TRP A 30 -13.69 -2.55 16.62
C TRP A 30 -13.46 -3.80 15.76
N THR A 31 -13.77 -4.99 16.29
CA THR A 31 -13.65 -6.26 15.56
C THR A 31 -14.63 -6.34 14.40
N LEU A 32 -15.88 -5.89 14.58
CA LEU A 32 -16.87 -5.84 13.51
C LEU A 32 -16.46 -4.90 12.38
N VAL A 33 -15.95 -3.71 12.70
CA VAL A 33 -15.46 -2.75 11.69
C VAL A 33 -14.21 -3.31 10.99
N TYR A 34 -13.34 -4.04 11.70
CA TYR A 34 -12.18 -4.69 11.10
C TYR A 34 -12.55 -5.81 10.12
N ILE A 35 -13.46 -6.70 10.54
CA ILE A 35 -14.00 -7.77 9.69
C ILE A 35 -14.76 -7.17 8.50
N GLY A 36 -15.56 -6.13 8.73
CA GLY A 36 -16.28 -5.41 7.68
C GLY A 36 -15.33 -4.79 6.64
N GLN A 37 -14.23 -4.18 7.07
CA GLN A 37 -13.20 -3.66 6.15
C GLN A 37 -12.53 -4.79 5.37
N ALA A 38 -12.23 -5.93 6.02
CA ALA A 38 -11.65 -7.08 5.33
C ALA A 38 -12.60 -7.66 4.27
N ILE A 39 -13.90 -7.80 4.60
CA ILE A 39 -14.93 -8.26 3.66
C ILE A 39 -15.08 -7.28 2.51
N PHE A 40 -15.10 -5.97 2.78
CA PHE A 40 -15.20 -4.94 1.73
C PHE A 40 -13.99 -4.98 0.77
N CYS A 41 -12.76 -5.09 1.31
CA CYS A 41 -11.55 -5.20 0.49
C CYS A 41 -11.53 -6.51 -0.32
N LEU A 42 -11.90 -7.64 0.28
CA LEU A 42 -11.97 -8.91 -0.43
C LEU A 42 -13.08 -8.89 -1.49
N GLY A 43 -14.25 -8.35 -1.17
CA GLY A 43 -15.39 -8.24 -2.08
C GLY A 43 -15.12 -7.35 -3.28
N THR A 44 -14.50 -6.18 -3.06
CA THR A 44 -14.11 -5.27 -4.17
C THR A 44 -13.02 -5.88 -5.04
N SER A 45 -12.04 -6.59 -4.46
CA SER A 45 -11.02 -7.31 -5.23
C SER A 45 -11.61 -8.46 -6.06
N ALA A 46 -12.53 -9.25 -5.49
CA ALA A 46 -13.21 -10.33 -6.18
C ALA A 46 -14.12 -9.79 -7.31
N ALA A 47 -14.87 -8.72 -7.05
CA ALA A 47 -15.70 -8.07 -8.06
C ALA A 47 -14.86 -7.53 -9.22
N PHE A 48 -13.68 -6.97 -8.95
CA PHE A 48 -12.75 -6.52 -9.98
C PHE A 48 -12.23 -7.69 -10.81
N VAL A 49 -11.83 -8.80 -10.18
CA VAL A 49 -11.39 -10.01 -10.90
C VAL A 49 -12.51 -10.58 -11.77
N SER A 50 -13.73 -10.66 -11.25
CA SER A 50 -14.91 -11.12 -12.00
C SER A 50 -15.29 -10.19 -13.15
N TYR A 51 -15.12 -8.88 -12.97
CA TYR A 51 -15.34 -7.90 -14.03
C TYR A 51 -14.33 -8.06 -15.17
N GLN A 52 -13.04 -8.18 -14.82
CA GLN A 52 -11.97 -8.42 -15.81
C GLN A 52 -12.16 -9.76 -16.53
N TYR A 53 -12.60 -10.78 -15.81
CA TYR A 53 -12.93 -12.09 -16.36
C TYR A 53 -14.07 -12.03 -17.38
N HIS A 54 -15.16 -11.34 -17.06
CA HIS A 54 -16.28 -11.19 -18.00
C HIS A 54 -15.91 -10.35 -19.23
N LYS A 55 -15.12 -9.28 -19.04
CA LYS A 55 -14.64 -8.42 -20.14
C LYS A 55 -13.78 -9.22 -21.14
N MET A 56 -12.99 -10.18 -20.65
CA MET A 56 -12.18 -11.08 -21.48
C MET A 56 -13.00 -12.06 -22.31
N LEU A 57 -14.02 -12.67 -21.70
CA LEU A 57 -14.91 -13.62 -22.38
C LEU A 57 -15.69 -12.96 -23.51
N ASP A 58 -16.08 -11.70 -23.32
CA ASP A 58 -16.86 -10.95 -24.30
C ASP A 58 -15.97 -10.39 -25.44
N HIS A 59 -14.70 -10.05 -25.16
CA HIS A 59 -13.79 -9.41 -26.13
C HIS A 59 -12.34 -9.97 -26.03
N PRO A 60 -12.05 -11.18 -26.53
CA PRO A 60 -10.75 -11.84 -26.38
C PRO A 60 -9.60 -11.19 -27.16
N ASP A 61 -9.89 -10.38 -28.20
CA ASP A 61 -8.87 -9.69 -28.99
C ASP A 61 -8.49 -8.31 -28.44
N ASN A 62 -9.29 -7.74 -27.52
CA ASN A 62 -9.14 -6.37 -27.00
C ASN A 62 -8.66 -6.34 -25.54
N VAL A 63 -7.76 -7.26 -25.23
CA VAL A 63 -7.20 -7.44 -23.89
C VAL A 63 -6.11 -6.41 -23.61
N ASP A 64 -6.23 -5.73 -22.48
CA ASP A 64 -5.23 -4.77 -22.02
C ASP A 64 -3.83 -5.44 -21.97
N PRO A 65 -2.79 -4.81 -22.54
CA PRO A 65 -1.46 -5.42 -22.69
C PRO A 65 -0.83 -5.82 -21.34
N GLU A 66 -1.16 -5.11 -20.28
CA GLU A 66 -0.75 -5.38 -18.90
C GLU A 66 -1.36 -6.70 -18.38
N LEU A 67 -2.63 -6.95 -18.70
CA LEU A 67 -3.33 -8.16 -18.29
C LEU A 67 -2.86 -9.37 -19.12
N ARG A 68 -2.50 -9.13 -20.39
CA ARG A 68 -1.82 -10.13 -21.24
C ARG A 68 -0.44 -10.52 -20.68
N ALA A 69 0.33 -9.57 -20.13
CA ALA A 69 1.60 -9.88 -19.48
C ALA A 69 1.41 -10.82 -18.26
N ILE A 70 0.42 -10.50 -17.41
CA ILE A 70 0.06 -11.35 -16.24
C ILE A 70 -0.43 -12.74 -16.69
N LEU A 71 -1.22 -12.81 -17.75
CA LEU A 71 -1.68 -14.06 -18.36
C LEU A 71 -0.52 -14.92 -18.86
N THR A 72 0.46 -14.32 -19.54
CA THR A 72 1.64 -15.04 -20.02
C THR A 72 2.59 -15.46 -18.91
N ALA A 73 2.70 -14.66 -17.83
CA ALA A 73 3.49 -15.00 -16.65
C ALA A 73 2.87 -16.14 -15.83
N GLY A 74 1.54 -16.23 -15.79
CA GLY A 74 0.80 -17.31 -15.15
C GLY A 74 0.69 -18.59 -15.98
N GLY A 75 0.94 -18.53 -17.29
CA GLY A 75 0.73 -19.62 -18.25
C GLY A 75 1.82 -20.70 -18.29
N HIS A 76 2.68 -20.82 -17.27
CA HIS A 76 3.80 -21.76 -17.26
C HIS A 76 3.71 -22.90 -16.23
N HIS A 77 2.49 -23.34 -15.91
CA HIS A 77 2.27 -24.65 -15.29
C HIS A 77 0.95 -25.23 -15.81
N ASP A 78 1.06 -26.42 -16.39
CA ASP A 78 0.00 -27.39 -16.73
C ASP A 78 -0.64 -27.28 -18.13
N GLY A 79 -0.23 -28.21 -18.99
CA GLY A 79 -0.75 -28.43 -20.34
C GLY A 79 -2.16 -29.04 -20.36
N HIS A 80 -3.18 -28.22 -20.13
CA HIS A 80 -4.59 -28.55 -20.39
C HIS A 80 -5.31 -27.39 -21.11
N PRO A 81 -6.27 -27.66 -22.01
CA PRO A 81 -6.91 -26.65 -22.87
C PRO A 81 -7.94 -25.75 -22.16
N ASP A 82 -7.81 -25.52 -20.84
CA ASP A 82 -8.68 -24.66 -20.04
C ASP A 82 -7.92 -23.43 -19.50
N GLY A 83 -7.42 -22.58 -20.40
CA GLY A 83 -6.65 -21.38 -20.06
C GLY A 83 -7.37 -20.37 -19.15
N THR A 84 -8.70 -20.48 -19.04
CA THR A 84 -9.58 -19.57 -18.31
C THR A 84 -9.61 -19.85 -16.79
N ALA A 85 -9.60 -21.12 -16.38
CA ALA A 85 -9.61 -21.51 -14.96
C ALA A 85 -8.23 -21.31 -14.30
N GLY A 86 -7.15 -21.53 -15.07
CA GLY A 86 -5.77 -21.28 -14.64
C GLY A 86 -5.52 -19.80 -14.31
N MET A 87 -6.03 -18.88 -15.13
CA MET A 87 -5.92 -17.43 -14.89
C MET A 87 -6.55 -17.02 -13.55
N VAL A 88 -7.79 -17.43 -13.30
CA VAL A 88 -8.51 -17.06 -12.08
C VAL A 88 -7.75 -17.56 -10.85
N ARG A 89 -7.17 -18.76 -10.93
CA ARG A 89 -6.35 -19.34 -9.87
C ARG A 89 -5.06 -18.56 -9.64
N THR A 90 -4.40 -18.09 -10.70
CA THR A 90 -3.21 -17.24 -10.61
C THR A 90 -3.53 -15.89 -10.00
N LEU A 91 -4.62 -15.22 -10.42
CA LEU A 91 -5.05 -13.93 -9.85
C LEU A 91 -5.46 -14.05 -8.37
N LEU A 92 -6.12 -15.16 -8.01
CA LEU A 92 -6.48 -15.47 -6.62
C LEU A 92 -5.22 -15.69 -5.76
N ASN A 93 -4.23 -16.44 -6.29
CA ASN A 93 -2.95 -16.65 -5.63
C ASN A 93 -2.15 -15.34 -5.48
N CYS A 94 -2.14 -14.47 -6.50
CA CYS A 94 -1.53 -13.13 -6.43
C CYS A 94 -2.15 -12.31 -5.29
N THR A 95 -3.48 -12.29 -5.22
CA THR A 95 -4.23 -11.55 -4.20
C THR A 95 -3.97 -12.11 -2.80
N GLY A 96 -3.95 -13.44 -2.65
CA GLY A 96 -3.62 -14.10 -1.39
C GLY A 96 -2.20 -13.79 -0.93
N LEU A 97 -1.22 -13.84 -1.83
CA LEU A 97 0.18 -13.50 -1.53
C LEU A 97 0.30 -12.04 -1.09
N MET A 98 -0.37 -11.11 -1.77
CA MET A 98 -0.38 -9.69 -1.41
C MET A 98 -1.06 -9.42 -0.06
N ALA A 99 -2.12 -10.16 0.28
CA ALA A 99 -2.77 -10.06 1.59
C ALA A 99 -1.84 -10.53 2.71
N LEU A 100 -1.13 -11.66 2.50
CA LEU A 100 -0.13 -12.17 3.44
C LEU A 100 1.08 -11.22 3.57
N ALA A 101 1.54 -10.67 2.45
CA ALA A 101 2.58 -9.65 2.41
C ALA A 101 2.15 -8.38 3.17
N GLY A 102 0.89 -7.97 3.04
CA GLY A 102 0.31 -6.85 3.79
C GLY A 102 0.22 -7.12 5.30
N ALA A 103 -0.18 -8.33 5.69
CA ALA A 103 -0.24 -8.74 7.10
C ALA A 103 1.15 -8.77 7.75
N THR A 104 2.13 -9.38 7.07
CA THR A 104 3.53 -9.42 7.52
C THR A 104 4.17 -8.03 7.52
N ALA A 105 3.88 -7.20 6.53
CA ALA A 105 4.27 -5.79 6.48
C ALA A 105 3.73 -4.99 7.67
N GLY A 106 2.46 -5.19 8.04
CA GLY A 106 1.85 -4.55 9.20
C GLY A 106 2.46 -4.99 10.54
N LEU A 107 2.85 -6.26 10.65
CA LEU A 107 3.51 -6.81 11.84
C LEU A 107 4.96 -6.36 11.98
N LEU A 108 5.70 -6.30 10.87
CA LEU A 108 7.12 -5.93 10.84
C LEU A 108 7.31 -4.41 10.75
N GLY A 109 6.27 -3.64 10.46
CA GLY A 109 6.34 -2.20 10.19
C GLY A 109 7.01 -1.85 8.86
N ILE A 110 7.27 -2.85 8.01
CA ILE A 110 7.91 -2.70 6.70
C ILE A 110 6.80 -2.55 5.67
N GLY A 111 6.53 -1.35 5.16
CA GLY A 111 5.43 -1.10 4.23
C GLY A 111 5.39 -2.11 3.06
N GLY A 112 4.23 -2.75 2.84
CA GLY A 112 4.04 -3.85 1.86
C GLY A 112 4.34 -3.50 0.40
N ALA A 113 4.58 -2.22 0.11
CA ALA A 113 5.06 -1.72 -1.19
C ALA A 113 6.40 -2.35 -1.63
N LEU A 114 7.26 -2.74 -0.68
CA LEU A 114 8.54 -3.40 -0.98
C LEU A 114 8.38 -4.79 -1.59
N ILE A 115 7.27 -5.49 -1.30
CA ILE A 115 6.97 -6.81 -1.86
C ILE A 115 6.15 -6.66 -3.15
N PHE A 116 5.22 -5.70 -3.16
CA PHE A 116 4.35 -5.43 -4.32
C PHE A 116 5.13 -5.06 -5.59
N ASN A 117 6.10 -4.16 -5.48
CA ASN A 117 6.84 -3.65 -6.62
C ASN A 117 7.62 -4.76 -7.37
N PRO A 118 8.51 -5.54 -6.73
CA PRO A 118 9.22 -6.62 -7.42
C PRO A 118 8.28 -7.72 -7.92
N TYR A 119 7.15 -7.95 -7.24
CA TYR A 119 6.17 -8.93 -7.68
C TYR A 119 5.50 -8.55 -9.01
N LEU A 120 5.10 -7.29 -9.17
CA LEU A 120 4.54 -6.81 -10.45
C LEU A 120 5.58 -6.80 -11.58
N LEU A 121 6.84 -6.49 -11.26
CA LEU A 121 7.93 -6.61 -12.24
C LEU A 121 8.18 -8.08 -12.64
N ALA A 122 8.08 -9.03 -11.71
CA ALA A 122 8.20 -10.46 -12.01
C ALA A 122 7.05 -10.99 -12.90
N LEU A 123 5.89 -10.34 -12.84
CA LEU A 123 4.74 -10.63 -13.72
C LEU A 123 4.83 -9.95 -15.10
N GLY A 124 5.92 -9.25 -15.41
CA GLY A 124 6.16 -8.64 -16.72
C GLY A 124 5.36 -7.35 -16.99
N VAL A 125 4.78 -6.73 -15.95
CA VAL A 125 4.00 -5.49 -16.06
C VAL A 125 4.92 -4.31 -16.40
N ASN A 126 4.44 -3.33 -17.18
CA ASN A 126 5.27 -2.21 -17.58
C ASN A 126 5.66 -1.37 -16.34
N PRO A 127 6.97 -1.16 -16.07
CA PRO A 127 7.43 -0.45 -14.87
C PRO A 127 6.89 0.99 -14.78
N GLN A 128 6.52 1.60 -15.90
CA GLN A 128 5.94 2.94 -15.93
C GLN A 128 4.51 2.98 -15.34
N VAL A 129 3.70 1.95 -15.59
CA VAL A 129 2.34 1.85 -15.05
C VAL A 129 2.39 1.45 -13.58
N VAL A 130 3.24 0.48 -13.23
CA VAL A 130 3.47 0.06 -11.83
C VAL A 130 3.92 1.24 -10.96
N ALA A 131 4.88 2.03 -11.44
CA ALA A 131 5.35 3.20 -10.70
C ALA A 131 4.24 4.25 -10.49
N SER A 132 3.40 4.48 -11.50
CA SER A 132 2.29 5.43 -11.41
C SER A 132 1.22 4.95 -10.42
N THR A 133 0.88 3.66 -10.45
CA THR A 133 -0.04 3.02 -9.51
C THR A 133 0.50 3.03 -8.08
N ALA A 134 1.80 2.80 -7.90
CA ALA A 134 2.44 2.85 -6.59
C ALA A 134 2.38 4.26 -5.98
N VAL A 135 2.66 5.31 -6.77
CA VAL A 135 2.54 6.70 -6.31
C VAL A 135 1.10 7.02 -5.93
N LEU A 136 0.13 6.60 -6.74
CA LEU A 136 -1.29 6.79 -6.44
C LEU A 136 -1.69 6.09 -5.12
N MET A 137 -1.25 4.85 -4.92
CA MET A 137 -1.48 4.08 -3.70
C MET A 137 -0.85 4.76 -2.46
N ILE A 138 0.38 5.27 -2.58
CA ILE A 138 1.07 5.99 -1.51
C ILE A 138 0.33 7.28 -1.17
N LEU A 139 -0.13 8.05 -2.17
CA LEU A 139 -0.89 9.29 -1.95
C LEU A 139 -2.21 9.02 -1.22
N PHE A 140 -2.97 8.02 -1.68
CA PHE A 140 -4.24 7.66 -1.04
C PHE A 140 -4.06 7.13 0.39
N SER A 141 -3.06 6.27 0.59
CA SER A 141 -2.73 5.73 1.91
C SER A 141 -2.29 6.84 2.88
N SER A 142 -1.35 7.69 2.45
CA SER A 142 -0.86 8.82 3.26
C SER A 142 -1.97 9.80 3.60
N SER A 143 -2.87 10.10 2.65
CA SER A 143 -4.03 10.97 2.88
C SER A 143 -4.96 10.38 3.95
N SER A 144 -5.26 9.08 3.86
CA SER A 144 -6.11 8.41 4.85
C SER A 144 -5.51 8.43 6.26
N ILE A 145 -4.20 8.18 6.37
CA ILE A 145 -3.48 8.19 7.65
C ILE A 145 -3.46 9.62 8.23
N ALA A 146 -3.19 10.63 7.40
CA ALA A 146 -3.19 12.03 7.84
C ALA A 146 -4.55 12.45 8.40
N LEU A 147 -5.65 12.09 7.73
CA LEU A 147 -7.01 12.38 8.22
C LEU A 147 -7.31 11.60 9.50
N SER A 148 -7.00 10.31 9.57
CA SER A 148 -7.21 9.53 10.79
C SER A 148 -6.44 10.10 11.98
N LEU A 149 -5.19 10.53 11.80
CA LEU A 149 -4.39 11.14 12.87
C LEU A 149 -4.92 12.52 13.29
N ASN A 150 -5.46 13.30 12.35
CA ASN A 150 -6.11 14.57 12.65
C ASN A 150 -7.35 14.37 13.53
N PHE A 151 -8.17 13.34 13.24
CA PHE A 151 -9.36 13.01 14.04
C PHE A 151 -9.04 12.52 15.46
N ILE A 152 -7.93 11.82 15.66
CA ILE A 152 -7.49 11.40 17.01
C ILE A 152 -6.98 12.62 17.83
N GLY A 153 -6.76 13.78 17.20
CA GLY A 153 -6.25 14.98 17.87
C GLY A 153 -4.77 14.88 18.26
N LEU A 154 -4.07 13.84 17.81
CA LEU A 154 -2.63 13.65 18.01
C LEU A 154 -1.80 14.59 17.14
N LEU A 155 -2.42 15.16 16.11
CA LEU A 155 -1.77 16.07 15.17
C LEU A 155 -1.91 17.51 15.65
N ASN A 156 -0.79 18.15 16.00
CA ASN A 156 -0.79 19.59 16.25
C ASN A 156 -1.06 20.31 14.92
N GLN A 157 -2.23 20.94 14.81
CA GLN A 157 -2.73 21.56 13.58
C GLN A 157 -1.77 22.63 13.04
N HIS A 158 -1.05 23.34 13.91
CA HIS A 158 -0.07 24.34 13.48
C HIS A 158 1.12 23.73 12.76
N PHE A 159 1.63 22.60 13.26
CA PHE A 159 2.71 21.88 12.59
C PHE A 159 2.22 21.23 11.28
N ALA A 160 1.03 20.62 11.29
CA ALA A 160 0.47 20.00 10.10
C ALA A 160 0.29 21.01 8.94
N ALA A 161 -0.19 22.23 9.24
CA ALA A 161 -0.41 23.27 8.24
C ALA A 161 0.88 23.74 7.56
N VAL A 162 2.02 23.73 8.26
CA VAL A 162 3.31 24.14 7.70
C VAL A 162 4.02 22.98 6.99
N PHE A 163 3.97 21.78 7.57
CA PHE A 163 4.67 20.61 7.01
C PHE A 163 3.95 19.99 5.82
N ALA A 164 2.63 20.08 5.72
CA ALA A 164 1.87 19.55 4.58
C ALA A 164 2.27 20.16 3.22
N PRO A 165 2.27 21.50 3.03
CA PRO A 165 2.70 22.10 1.77
C PRO A 165 4.19 21.87 1.50
N LEU A 166 5.03 21.90 2.53
CA LEU A 166 6.46 21.62 2.39
C LEU A 166 6.71 20.18 1.90
N ALA A 167 6.03 19.20 2.50
CA ALA A 167 6.11 17.80 2.09
C ALA A 167 5.58 17.59 0.66
N PHE A 168 4.52 18.30 0.29
CA PHE A 168 3.98 18.27 -1.07
C PHE A 168 4.99 18.79 -2.10
N ILE A 169 5.62 19.95 -1.84
CA ILE A 169 6.64 20.53 -2.70
C ILE A 169 7.86 19.60 -2.79
N CYS A 170 8.36 19.09 -1.67
CA CYS A 170 9.48 18.15 -1.64
C CYS A 170 9.18 16.86 -2.42
N SER A 171 7.98 16.29 -2.26
CA SER A 171 7.56 15.09 -2.99
C SER A 171 7.46 15.35 -4.49
N LEU A 172 6.85 16.47 -4.88
CA LEU A 172 6.72 16.87 -6.28
C LEU A 172 8.10 17.09 -6.91
N LEU A 173 8.98 17.84 -6.25
CA LEU A 173 10.35 18.05 -6.71
C LEU A 173 11.12 16.74 -6.79
N GLY A 174 11.00 15.87 -5.78
CA GLY A 174 11.65 14.55 -5.77
C GLY A 174 11.26 13.71 -6.98
N VAL A 175 9.96 13.56 -7.25
CA VAL A 175 9.47 12.78 -8.39
C VAL A 175 9.92 13.39 -9.72
N LEU A 176 9.84 14.72 -9.86
CA LEU A 176 10.26 15.42 -11.09
C LEU A 176 11.76 15.31 -11.35
N ILE A 177 12.58 15.54 -10.32
CA ILE A 177 14.05 15.48 -10.41
C ILE A 177 14.50 14.05 -10.69
N VAL A 178 14.02 13.08 -9.91
CA VAL A 178 14.36 11.66 -10.10
C VAL A 178 13.91 11.18 -11.48
N GLY A 179 12.69 11.52 -11.90
CA GLY A 179 12.19 11.20 -13.25
C GLY A 179 13.08 11.78 -14.36
N ARG A 180 13.56 13.02 -14.19
CA ARG A 180 14.43 13.67 -15.18
C ARG A 180 15.85 13.09 -15.19
N ILE A 181 16.38 12.70 -14.04
CA ILE A 181 17.68 12.02 -13.92
C ILE A 181 17.62 10.64 -14.59
N ILE A 182 16.55 9.88 -14.37
CA ILE A 182 16.35 8.56 -15.01
C ILE A 182 16.33 8.70 -16.53
N ARG A 183 15.58 9.68 -17.06
CA ARG A 183 15.49 9.93 -18.51
C ARG A 183 16.83 10.31 -19.13
N LYS A 184 17.68 11.03 -18.40
CA LYS A 184 19.01 11.41 -18.87
C LYS A 184 20.02 10.26 -18.79
N THR A 185 19.92 9.41 -17.78
CA THR A 185 20.99 8.43 -17.48
C THR A 185 20.67 7.04 -18.03
N GLY A 186 19.40 6.70 -18.23
CA GLY A 186 18.96 5.42 -18.78
C GLY A 186 19.26 4.19 -17.90
N ARG A 187 19.79 4.37 -16.67
CA ARG A 187 20.22 3.28 -15.79
C ARG A 187 19.34 3.17 -14.55
N THR A 188 18.68 2.02 -14.39
CA THR A 188 17.80 1.70 -13.25
C THR A 188 18.52 1.63 -11.90
N SER A 189 19.85 1.37 -11.91
CA SER A 189 20.68 1.26 -10.69
C SER A 189 20.66 2.51 -9.80
N ILE A 190 20.45 3.69 -10.36
CA ILE A 190 20.38 4.96 -9.60
C ILE A 190 19.20 4.97 -8.64
N ILE A 191 18.07 4.36 -9.01
CA ILE A 191 16.88 4.29 -8.16
C ILE A 191 17.18 3.49 -6.90
N ILE A 192 17.85 2.34 -7.07
CA ILE A 192 18.19 1.44 -5.97
C ILE A 192 19.19 2.13 -5.02
N LEU A 193 20.16 2.88 -5.56
CA LEU A 193 21.13 3.62 -4.75
C LEU A 193 20.47 4.72 -3.90
N ILE A 194 19.53 5.47 -4.49
CA ILE A 194 18.76 6.49 -3.75
C ILE A 194 17.90 5.83 -2.67
N LEU A 195 17.20 4.73 -2.99
CA LEU A 195 16.39 4.00 -2.01
C LEU A 195 17.23 3.46 -0.86
N ALA A 196 18.39 2.86 -1.15
CA ALA A 196 19.31 2.37 -0.14
C ALA A 196 19.81 3.51 0.78
N PHE A 197 20.16 4.66 0.20
CA PHE A 197 20.55 5.84 0.96
C PHE A 197 19.44 6.32 1.88
N LEU A 198 18.19 6.40 1.40
CA LEU A 198 17.04 6.79 2.21
C LEU A 198 16.80 5.83 3.38
N ILE A 199 16.94 4.52 3.14
CA ILE A 199 16.80 3.51 4.19
C ILE A 199 17.90 3.68 5.25
N ILE A 200 19.15 3.88 4.85
CA ILE A 200 20.27 4.10 5.78
C ILE A 200 20.03 5.35 6.64
N VAL A 201 19.67 6.47 6.01
CA VAL A 201 19.39 7.73 6.73
C VAL A 201 18.19 7.58 7.67
N GLY A 202 17.13 6.90 7.23
CA GLY A 202 15.95 6.60 8.04
C GLY A 202 16.26 5.70 9.24
N ALA A 203 17.09 4.67 9.04
CA ALA A 203 17.54 3.78 10.09
C ALA A 203 18.38 4.53 11.14
N ILE A 204 19.35 5.34 10.69
CA ILE A 204 20.18 6.17 11.58
C ILE A 204 19.31 7.15 12.37
N SER A 205 18.40 7.85 11.72
CA SER A 205 17.50 8.81 12.37
C SER A 205 16.63 8.12 13.42
N THR A 206 16.03 6.97 13.08
CA THR A 206 15.21 6.19 14.01
C THR A 206 16.03 5.65 15.17
N LEU A 207 17.27 5.22 14.94
CA LEU A 207 18.17 4.75 15.99
C LEU A 207 18.50 5.87 16.98
N ILE A 208 18.80 7.08 16.50
CA ILE A 208 19.13 8.23 17.35
C ILE A 208 17.91 8.66 18.17
N PHE A 209 16.79 8.96 17.52
CA PHE A 209 15.58 9.42 18.22
C PHE A 209 14.95 8.31 19.09
N GLY A 210 15.00 7.06 18.62
CA GLY A 210 14.54 5.89 19.34
C GLY A 210 15.39 5.61 20.57
N GLY A 211 16.72 5.66 20.43
CA GLY A 211 17.68 5.48 21.52
C GLY A 211 17.53 6.54 22.60
N LEU A 212 17.49 7.83 22.23
CA LEU A 212 17.28 8.94 23.16
C LEU A 212 15.94 8.84 23.92
N ARG A 213 14.90 8.28 23.29
CA ARG A 213 13.61 8.02 23.96
C ARG A 213 13.66 6.76 24.83
N ALA A 214 14.41 5.73 24.41
CA ALA A 214 14.55 4.48 25.14
C ALA A 214 15.24 4.72 26.48
N GLU A 215 16.34 5.49 26.51
CA GLU A 215 17.03 5.82 27.76
C GLU A 215 16.11 6.54 28.74
N LYS A 216 15.36 7.55 28.27
CA LYS A 216 14.40 8.28 29.12
C LYS A 216 13.28 7.40 29.66
N LYS A 217 12.80 6.43 28.87
CA LYS A 217 11.75 5.49 29.29
C LYS A 217 12.25 4.42 30.25
N LEU A 218 13.47 3.93 30.05
CA LEU A 218 14.14 2.99 30.96
C LEU A 218 14.41 3.62 32.32
N LEU A 219 14.88 4.88 32.35
CA LEU A 219 15.09 5.63 33.59
C LEU A 219 13.79 5.93 34.34
N ALA A 220 12.67 6.04 33.63
CA ALA A 220 11.35 6.23 34.22
C ALA A 220 10.71 4.92 34.74
N GLY A 221 11.36 3.76 34.56
CA GLY A 221 10.85 2.45 34.97
C GLY A 221 9.65 1.95 34.17
N ASP A 222 9.27 2.63 33.08
CA ASP A 222 8.15 2.24 32.21
C ASP A 222 8.69 1.42 31.03
N PHE A 223 8.58 0.09 31.13
CA PHE A 223 8.95 -0.85 30.06
C PHE A 223 8.06 -0.73 28.81
N GLY A 224 7.04 0.15 28.81
CA GLY A 224 6.26 0.50 27.62
C GLY A 224 5.29 -0.59 27.16
N PHE A 225 5.21 -1.71 27.86
CA PHE A 225 4.23 -2.78 27.62
C PHE A 225 2.85 -2.33 28.09
N ARG A 226 2.16 -1.56 27.24
CA ARG A 226 0.73 -1.30 27.42
C ARG A 226 -0.06 -2.52 26.95
N PRO A 227 -1.06 -3.00 27.70
CA PRO A 227 -1.93 -4.07 27.23
C PRO A 227 -2.63 -3.62 25.94
N PHE A 228 -2.70 -4.52 24.95
CA PHE A 228 -3.35 -4.27 23.65
C PHE A 228 -4.81 -3.81 23.81
N CYS A 229 -5.44 -4.23 24.91
CA CYS A 229 -6.78 -3.88 25.35
C CYS A 229 -6.68 -3.02 26.62
N SER A 230 -6.38 -1.73 26.47
CA SER A 230 -6.51 -0.74 27.54
C SER A 230 -7.70 0.15 27.20
N THR A 231 -8.76 0.07 28.00
CA THR A 231 -9.84 1.07 28.01
C THR A 231 -9.24 2.44 28.32
N LYS A 232 -9.84 3.45 27.68
CA LYS A 232 -9.41 4.85 27.64
C LYS A 232 -9.07 5.41 29.02
#